data_AF-A0A7Z0QKP8-F1
#
_entry.id   AF-A0A7Z0QKP8-F1
#
_cell.length_a   1.000
_cell.length_b   1.000
_cell.length_c   1.000
_cell.angle_alpha   90.00
_cell.angle_beta   90.00
_cell.angle_gamma   90.00
#
_symmetry.space_group_name_H-M   'P 1'
#
loop_
_entity.id
_entity.type
_entity.pdbx_description
1 polymer ?
#
loop_
_entity_poly.entity_id
_entity_poly.type
_entity_poly.pdbx_seq_one_letter_code
_entity_poly.pdbx_strand_id
1 'polypeptide(L)'
;MAIFTRRRIQAMLNDLRPLLDGNKRADLVAGLNNKRVEQALPAEMELALVWAMRDFDCLEVEPAWWVNGKKPDAYVEGLLPDRPAVVEIASTNDNSISGQQLMDRCSQTIVAHANTIKKGFGDYLYFRFAETTEIERGIRMRGIAAPKRYMLSDAAKALIKEWVLSNNEPLQHLRVEESGLCVEIEKKNYKQIRYHNFWTSRPPRVYSETDNPIYNVLSQKLSQIEGAPEGTYRIIFLSEIGSRTLDELGAPFPNVNERNATAEKIIRRFLSDKKGRVDAVVVFVPKKDYRLFSQEPKRSWKAVVFWDVETPGLLDSLRKIEATLPLPRFNWLSGAVPLQAGRLRSGAARMV
;
A
#
# COMPACT_ATOMS: atom_id res chain seq x y z
N MET A 1 8.90 2.07 -13.44
CA MET A 1 8.63 3.50 -13.15
C MET A 1 9.50 3.88 -11.97
N ALA A 2 10.02 5.11 -11.94
CA ALA A 2 10.94 5.58 -10.90
C ALA A 2 10.45 6.93 -10.35
N ILE A 3 10.57 7.13 -9.03
CA ILE A 3 10.25 8.38 -8.32
C ILE A 3 11.29 9.44 -8.70
N PHE A 4 12.54 9.01 -8.84
CA PHE A 4 13.66 9.87 -9.18
C PHE A 4 14.28 9.54 -10.54
N THR A 5 15.11 10.44 -11.05
CA THR A 5 15.85 10.21 -12.30
C THR A 5 16.99 9.23 -12.03
N ARG A 6 17.35 8.38 -13.00
CA ARG A 6 18.52 7.49 -12.86
C ARG A 6 19.81 8.25 -12.51
N ARG A 7 19.99 9.44 -13.10
CA ARG A 7 21.13 10.33 -12.78
C ARG A 7 21.08 10.78 -11.32
N ARG A 8 19.89 11.09 -10.79
CA ARG A 8 19.72 11.49 -9.39
C ARG A 8 19.96 10.32 -8.44
N ILE A 9 19.42 9.14 -8.73
CA ILE A 9 19.68 7.91 -7.96
C ILE A 9 21.18 7.63 -7.90
N GLN A 10 21.88 7.71 -9.04
CA GLN A 10 23.33 7.51 -9.08
C GLN A 10 24.09 8.55 -8.24
N ALA A 11 23.67 9.82 -8.28
CA ALA A 11 24.27 10.86 -7.45
C ALA A 11 24.08 10.55 -5.96
N MET A 12 22.87 10.16 -5.53
CA MET A 12 22.60 9.81 -4.14
C MET A 12 23.44 8.62 -3.66
N LEU A 13 23.57 7.57 -4.49
CA LEU A 13 24.44 6.43 -4.19
C LEU A 13 25.93 6.80 -4.11
N ASN A 14 26.39 7.73 -4.94
CA ASN A 14 27.77 8.19 -4.92
C ASN A 14 28.05 9.00 -3.66
N ASP A 15 27.12 9.88 -3.28
CA ASP A 15 27.24 10.72 -2.10
C ASP A 15 27.22 9.90 -0.81
N LEU A 16 26.37 8.87 -0.74
CA LEU A 16 26.30 7.96 0.42
C LEU A 16 27.41 6.90 0.44
N ARG A 17 28.19 6.76 -0.63
CA ARG A 17 29.23 5.71 -0.72
C ARG A 17 30.16 5.63 0.52
N PRO A 18 30.58 6.73 1.16
CA PRO A 18 31.42 6.65 2.36
C PRO A 18 30.72 6.04 3.59
N LEU A 19 29.38 6.08 3.62
CA LEU A 19 28.55 5.63 4.74
C LEU A 19 27.95 4.23 4.53
N LEU A 20 28.05 3.68 3.31
CA LEU A 20 27.49 2.38 2.96
C LEU A 20 28.56 1.30 2.94
N ASP A 21 28.33 0.22 3.68
CA ASP A 21 29.14 -0.98 3.53
C ASP A 21 28.89 -1.68 2.17
N GLY A 22 29.73 -2.65 1.83
CA GLY A 22 29.63 -3.36 0.56
C GLY A 22 28.32 -4.14 0.37
N ASN A 23 27.76 -4.68 1.46
CA ASN A 23 26.55 -5.50 1.43
C ASN A 23 25.31 -4.63 1.27
N LYS A 24 25.12 -3.62 2.12
CA LYS A 24 24.01 -2.66 2.05
C LYS A 24 24.00 -1.93 0.72
N ARG A 25 25.17 -1.56 0.19
CA ARG A 25 25.24 -0.96 -1.15
C ARG A 25 24.77 -1.93 -2.24
N ALA A 26 25.20 -3.20 -2.18
CA ALA A 26 24.76 -4.22 -3.14
C ALA A 26 23.24 -4.46 -3.03
N ASP A 27 22.70 -4.51 -1.81
CA ASP A 27 21.28 -4.71 -1.54
C ASP A 27 20.43 -3.55 -2.06
N LEU A 28 20.82 -2.30 -1.80
CA LEU A 28 20.17 -1.11 -2.36
C LEU A 28 20.19 -1.14 -3.89
N VAL A 29 21.34 -1.44 -4.51
CA VAL A 29 21.46 -1.54 -5.98
C VAL A 29 20.60 -2.68 -6.54
N ALA A 30 20.51 -3.81 -5.86
CA ALA A 30 19.65 -4.93 -6.25
C ALA A 30 18.17 -4.55 -6.18
N GLY A 31 17.75 -3.85 -5.12
CA GLY A 31 16.41 -3.28 -4.96
C GLY A 31 16.07 -2.31 -6.07
N LEU A 32 16.93 -1.32 -6.33
CA LEU A 32 16.75 -0.30 -7.36
C LEU A 32 16.65 -0.87 -8.79
N ASN A 33 17.35 -1.97 -9.06
CA ASN A 33 17.32 -2.65 -10.37
C ASN A 33 16.22 -3.73 -10.46
N ASN A 34 15.41 -3.90 -9.41
CA ASN A 34 14.37 -4.91 -9.40
C ASN A 34 13.27 -4.57 -10.43
N LYS A 35 12.85 -5.57 -11.22
CA LYS A 35 11.77 -5.38 -12.19
C LYS A 35 10.41 -5.17 -11.52
N ARG A 36 10.24 -5.63 -10.28
CA ARG A 36 9.01 -5.46 -9.51
C ARG A 36 8.99 -4.07 -8.88
N VAL A 37 8.00 -3.27 -9.27
CA VAL A 37 7.78 -1.90 -8.76
C VAL A 37 7.64 -1.89 -7.23
N GLU A 38 7.03 -2.93 -6.66
CA GLU A 38 6.86 -3.10 -5.20
C GLU A 38 8.16 -3.28 -4.43
N GLN A 39 9.28 -3.50 -5.12
CA GLN A 39 10.61 -3.64 -4.52
C GLN A 39 11.51 -2.46 -4.91
N ALA A 40 11.41 -2.00 -6.15
CA ALA A 40 12.19 -0.86 -6.63
C ALA A 40 11.79 0.46 -5.97
N LEU A 41 10.48 0.73 -5.80
CA LEU A 41 10.03 2.01 -5.22
C LEU A 41 10.39 2.15 -3.73
N PRO A 42 10.22 1.12 -2.88
CA PRO A 42 10.72 1.20 -1.51
C PRO A 42 12.22 1.46 -1.44
N ALA A 43 13.02 0.77 -2.26
CA ALA A 43 14.47 0.99 -2.31
C ALA A 43 14.85 2.41 -2.77
N GLU A 44 14.10 2.99 -3.72
CA GLU A 44 14.28 4.40 -4.11
C GLU A 44 13.98 5.37 -2.96
N MET A 45 12.95 5.12 -2.17
CA MET A 45 12.58 5.98 -1.04
C MET A 45 13.51 5.83 0.16
N GLU A 46 13.93 4.60 0.47
CA GLU A 46 14.96 4.33 1.47
C GLU A 46 16.24 5.09 1.15
N LEU A 47 16.75 4.94 -0.08
CA LEU A 47 17.92 5.67 -0.55
C LEU A 47 17.76 7.18 -0.38
N ALA A 48 16.62 7.74 -0.79
CA ALA A 48 16.41 9.18 -0.77
C ALA A 48 16.28 9.74 0.65
N LEU A 49 15.60 9.03 1.55
CA LEU A 49 15.43 9.46 2.93
C LEU A 49 16.73 9.34 3.74
N VAL A 50 17.50 8.26 3.55
CA VAL A 50 18.85 8.15 4.13
C VAL A 50 19.75 9.26 3.58
N TRP A 51 19.73 9.49 2.26
CA TRP A 51 20.51 10.54 1.64
C TRP A 51 20.13 11.94 2.14
N ALA A 52 18.85 12.21 2.40
CA ALA A 52 18.40 13.48 2.95
C ALA A 52 18.82 13.71 4.41
N MET A 53 19.18 12.63 5.13
CA MET A 53 19.71 12.70 6.49
C MET A 53 21.24 12.84 6.56
N ARG A 54 21.96 12.79 5.42
CA ARG A 54 23.44 12.77 5.40
C ARG A 54 24.12 14.00 5.99
N ASP A 55 23.41 15.13 6.01
CA ASP A 55 23.94 16.42 6.45
C ASP A 55 23.64 16.67 7.95
N PHE A 56 23.01 15.70 8.64
CA PHE A 56 22.90 15.68 10.10
C PHE A 56 24.13 15.06 10.74
N ASP A 57 24.29 15.29 12.04
CA ASP A 57 25.47 14.83 12.78
C ASP A 57 25.49 13.30 12.87
N CYS A 58 26.67 12.69 12.71
CA CYS A 58 26.91 11.26 12.90
C CYS A 58 25.82 10.33 12.31
N LEU A 59 25.56 10.42 11.00
CA LEU A 59 24.72 9.43 10.31
C LEU A 59 25.47 8.11 10.13
N GLU A 60 24.93 7.05 10.73
CA GLU A 60 25.33 5.66 10.48
C GLU A 60 24.19 4.90 9.79
N VAL A 61 24.49 4.26 8.66
CA VAL A 61 23.53 3.43 7.91
C VAL A 61 23.73 1.98 8.30
N GLU A 62 22.65 1.28 8.70
CA GLU A 62 22.72 -0.07 9.26
C GLU A 62 23.83 -0.25 10.32
N PRO A 63 23.74 0.48 11.46
CA PRO A 63 24.80 0.48 12.47
C PRO A 63 25.18 -0.94 12.91
N ALA A 64 26.44 -1.31 12.70
CA ALA A 64 26.93 -2.67 12.94
C ALA A 64 26.94 -3.06 14.43
N TRP A 65 26.93 -2.08 15.33
CA TRP A 65 26.86 -2.29 16.78
C TRP A 65 25.45 -2.62 17.27
N TRP A 66 24.43 -2.57 16.40
CA TRP A 66 23.05 -2.85 16.78
C TRP A 66 22.87 -4.31 17.21
N VAL A 67 22.21 -4.51 18.35
CA VAL A 67 22.12 -5.83 18.99
C VAL A 67 21.09 -6.75 18.34
N ASN A 68 21.17 -8.04 18.66
CA ASN A 68 20.17 -9.07 18.30
C ASN A 68 19.98 -9.33 16.80
N GLY A 69 20.99 -9.05 15.97
CA GLY A 69 20.94 -9.31 14.52
C GLY A 69 19.91 -8.46 13.78
N LYS A 70 19.37 -7.43 14.42
CA LYS A 70 18.52 -6.40 13.81
C LYS A 70 19.41 -5.37 13.13
N LYS A 71 18.89 -4.74 12.08
CA LYS A 71 19.61 -3.76 11.28
C LYS A 71 18.68 -2.59 10.99
N PRO A 72 18.65 -1.58 11.87
CA PRO A 72 17.83 -0.43 11.59
C PRO A 72 18.39 0.32 10.37
N ASP A 73 17.53 0.98 9.60
CA ASP A 73 17.93 1.66 8.37
C ASP A 73 18.95 2.79 8.65
N ALA A 74 18.78 3.54 9.74
CA ALA A 74 19.74 4.56 10.14
C ALA A 74 19.77 4.82 11.66
N TYR A 75 20.95 5.17 12.17
CA TYR A 75 21.16 5.89 13.42
C TYR A 75 21.71 7.29 13.09
N VAL A 76 21.19 8.33 13.73
CA VAL A 76 21.55 9.72 13.42
C VAL A 76 21.55 10.59 14.67
N GLU A 77 22.64 11.32 14.86
CA GLU A 77 22.76 12.38 15.86
C GLU A 77 22.35 13.73 15.24
N GLY A 78 21.94 14.69 16.05
CA GLY A 78 21.53 16.02 15.54
C GLY A 78 20.24 16.06 14.72
N LEU A 79 19.61 14.91 14.39
CA LEU A 79 18.22 14.88 13.90
C LEU A 79 17.27 15.48 14.95
N LEU A 80 17.59 15.25 16.22
CA LEU A 80 16.94 15.88 17.37
C LEU A 80 17.99 16.60 18.20
N PRO A 81 17.62 17.72 18.85
CA PRO A 81 18.58 18.58 19.55
C PRO A 81 19.15 17.96 20.84
N ASP A 82 18.42 17.05 21.48
CA ASP A 82 18.73 16.55 22.82
C ASP A 82 19.24 15.10 22.85
N ARG A 83 18.91 14.31 21.83
CA ARG A 83 19.14 12.86 21.81
C ARG A 83 19.30 12.32 20.39
N PRO A 84 20.02 11.20 20.20
CA PRO A 84 20.08 10.53 18.92
C PRO A 84 18.72 9.93 18.54
N ALA A 85 18.56 9.64 17.25
CA ALA A 85 17.41 8.91 16.73
C ALA A 85 17.84 7.67 15.96
N VAL A 86 17.07 6.60 16.12
CA VAL A 86 17.06 5.48 15.20
C VAL A 86 15.84 5.61 14.28
N VAL A 87 16.07 5.41 12.99
CA VAL A 87 15.07 5.59 11.95
C VAL A 87 14.91 4.29 11.18
N GLU A 88 13.66 3.83 11.07
CA GLU A 88 13.25 2.80 10.13
C GLU A 88 12.45 3.42 9.00
N ILE A 89 12.79 3.08 7.76
CA ILE A 89 12.13 3.58 6.56
C ILE A 89 11.29 2.47 5.96
N ALA A 90 10.05 2.80 5.63
CA ALA A 90 9.17 1.91 4.91
C ALA A 90 8.32 2.67 3.90
N SER A 91 7.78 1.92 2.96
CA SER A 91 6.92 2.45 1.92
C SER A 91 5.69 1.57 1.78
N THR A 92 4.53 2.18 1.51
CA THR A 92 3.29 1.44 1.28
C THR A 92 2.68 1.77 -0.06
N ASN A 93 2.10 0.75 -0.70
CA ASN A 93 1.30 0.87 -1.91
C ASN A 93 -0.06 0.18 -1.70
N ASP A 94 -1.04 0.48 -2.57
CA ASP A 94 -2.39 -0.09 -2.50
C ASP A 94 -2.51 -1.53 -3.05
N ASN A 95 -1.41 -2.26 -3.25
CA ASN A 95 -1.48 -3.54 -3.98
C ASN A 95 -2.27 -4.64 -3.28
N SER A 96 -2.68 -4.45 -2.03
CA SER A 96 -3.78 -5.22 -1.44
C SER A 96 -5.03 -4.34 -1.30
N ILE A 97 -5.95 -4.48 -2.25
CA ILE A 97 -7.33 -4.01 -2.04
C ILE A 97 -7.88 -4.74 -0.80
N SER A 98 -8.47 -4.00 0.14
CA SER A 98 -9.07 -4.60 1.34
C SER A 98 -10.05 -5.72 0.94
N GLY A 99 -9.71 -6.96 1.30
CA GLY A 99 -10.50 -8.16 1.03
C GLY A 99 -10.10 -8.99 -0.20
N GLN A 100 -9.07 -8.59 -0.97
CA GLN A 100 -8.53 -9.38 -2.09
C GLN A 100 -8.13 -10.80 -1.66
N GLN A 101 -7.47 -10.94 -0.50
CA GLN A 101 -7.08 -12.25 0.03
C GLN A 101 -8.29 -13.13 0.40
N LEU A 102 -9.38 -12.52 0.88
CA LEU A 102 -10.61 -13.24 1.21
C LEU A 102 -11.29 -13.75 -0.05
N MET A 103 -11.41 -12.88 -1.06
CA MET A 103 -11.96 -13.23 -2.37
C MET A 103 -11.11 -14.29 -3.07
N ASP A 104 -9.78 -14.15 -3.09
CA ASP A 104 -8.87 -15.16 -3.66
C ASP A 104 -9.07 -16.49 -2.95
N ARG A 105 -9.05 -16.52 -1.62
CA ARG A 105 -9.27 -17.77 -0.84
C ARG A 105 -10.59 -18.44 -1.21
N CYS A 106 -11.70 -17.70 -1.17
CA CYS A 106 -13.02 -18.26 -1.50
C CYS A 106 -13.08 -18.76 -2.95
N SER A 107 -12.51 -17.99 -3.89
CA SER A 107 -12.42 -18.35 -5.30
C SER A 107 -11.59 -19.62 -5.49
N GLN A 108 -10.44 -19.75 -4.82
CA GLN A 108 -9.59 -20.94 -4.90
C GLN A 108 -10.30 -22.18 -4.35
N THR A 109 -11.06 -22.07 -3.26
CA THR A 109 -11.86 -23.19 -2.73
C THR A 109 -12.86 -23.70 -3.77
N ILE A 110 -13.55 -22.78 -4.47
CA ILE A 110 -14.51 -23.13 -5.52
C ILE A 110 -13.82 -23.68 -6.77
N VAL A 111 -12.73 -23.05 -7.22
CA VAL A 111 -11.90 -23.52 -8.35
C VAL A 111 -11.38 -24.93 -8.11
N ALA A 112 -10.88 -25.21 -6.90
CA ALA A 112 -10.36 -26.52 -6.54
C ALA A 112 -11.46 -27.59 -6.65
N HIS A 113 -12.64 -27.34 -6.07
CA HIS A 113 -13.78 -28.25 -6.17
C HIS A 113 -14.24 -28.45 -7.62
N ALA A 114 -14.39 -27.38 -8.40
CA ALA A 114 -14.79 -27.47 -9.81
C ALA A 114 -13.80 -28.30 -10.64
N ASN A 115 -12.50 -28.17 -10.38
CA ASN A 115 -11.45 -28.95 -11.03
C ASN A 115 -11.47 -30.44 -10.66
N THR A 116 -12.02 -30.82 -9.50
CA THR A 116 -12.25 -32.24 -9.17
C THR A 116 -13.34 -32.88 -10.02
N ILE A 117 -14.32 -32.08 -10.47
CA ILE A 117 -15.45 -32.55 -11.29
C ILE A 117 -15.05 -32.57 -12.76
N LYS A 118 -14.44 -31.49 -13.26
CA LYS A 118 -13.95 -31.36 -14.63
C LYS A 118 -12.61 -30.67 -14.64
N LYS A 119 -11.56 -31.41 -14.98
CA LYS A 119 -10.16 -30.95 -14.98
C LYS A 119 -10.01 -29.67 -15.81
N GLY A 120 -9.42 -28.63 -15.20
CA GLY A 120 -9.14 -27.36 -15.86
C GLY A 120 -10.35 -26.43 -16.05
N PHE A 121 -11.54 -26.82 -15.59
CA PHE A 121 -12.72 -25.97 -15.67
C PHE A 121 -12.57 -24.68 -14.85
N GLY A 122 -11.92 -24.79 -13.69
CA GLY A 122 -11.67 -23.68 -12.78
C GLY A 122 -10.84 -22.54 -13.37
N ASP A 123 -10.00 -22.82 -14.37
CA ASP A 123 -9.14 -21.83 -15.04
C ASP A 123 -9.94 -20.75 -15.77
N TYR A 124 -11.22 -20.98 -16.04
CA TYR A 124 -12.10 -20.11 -16.81
C TYR A 124 -13.12 -19.36 -15.94
N LEU A 125 -13.05 -19.52 -14.61
CA LEU A 125 -14.04 -18.98 -13.69
C LEU A 125 -13.71 -17.55 -13.25
N TYR A 126 -14.67 -16.67 -13.45
CA TYR A 126 -14.67 -15.30 -12.97
C TYR A 126 -15.70 -15.13 -11.86
N PHE A 127 -15.33 -14.46 -10.76
CA PHE A 127 -16.13 -14.35 -9.55
C PHE A 127 -16.56 -12.89 -9.29
N ARG A 128 -17.85 -12.66 -9.03
CA ARG A 128 -18.36 -11.37 -8.54
C ARG A 128 -18.88 -11.55 -7.12
N PHE A 129 -18.18 -10.99 -6.16
CA PHE A 129 -18.57 -11.03 -4.75
C PHE A 129 -19.51 -9.88 -4.42
N ALA A 130 -20.62 -10.21 -3.75
CA ALA A 130 -21.53 -9.22 -3.22
C ALA A 130 -20.92 -8.44 -2.04
N GLU A 131 -21.49 -7.28 -1.77
CA GLU A 131 -21.16 -6.50 -0.59
C GLU A 131 -22.04 -6.89 0.59
N THR A 132 -21.49 -6.80 1.79
CA THR A 132 -22.28 -6.75 3.02
C THR A 132 -22.38 -5.30 3.48
N THR A 133 -23.53 -4.91 4.01
CA THR A 133 -23.69 -3.61 4.69
C THR A 133 -24.21 -3.87 6.09
N GLU A 134 -23.46 -3.40 7.08
CA GLU A 134 -23.87 -3.39 8.49
C GLU A 134 -24.03 -1.92 8.93
N ILE A 135 -25.01 -1.64 9.77
CA ILE A 135 -25.20 -0.31 10.34
C ILE A 135 -24.93 -0.41 11.83
N GLU A 136 -23.83 0.20 12.28
CA GLU A 136 -23.48 0.30 13.69
C GLU A 136 -23.56 1.75 14.14
N ARG A 137 -24.39 2.04 15.15
CA ARG A 137 -24.52 3.38 15.76
C ARG A 137 -24.80 4.48 14.71
N GLY A 138 -25.61 4.17 13.70
CA GLY A 138 -25.95 5.09 12.61
C GLY A 138 -24.88 5.22 11.52
N ILE A 139 -23.76 4.50 11.62
CA ILE A 139 -22.67 4.53 10.65
C ILE A 139 -22.71 3.29 9.78
N ARG A 140 -22.66 3.48 8.46
CA ARG A 140 -22.62 2.40 7.48
C ARG A 140 -21.22 1.78 7.40
N MET A 141 -21.13 0.48 7.66
CA MET A 141 -19.94 -0.36 7.46
C MET A 141 -20.14 -1.26 6.24
N ARG A 142 -19.21 -1.21 5.29
CA ARG A 142 -19.25 -2.04 4.08
C ARG A 142 -18.22 -3.15 4.15
N GLY A 143 -18.66 -4.39 4.02
CA GLY A 143 -17.83 -5.58 3.90
C GLY A 143 -17.95 -6.23 2.54
N ILE A 144 -17.22 -7.33 2.36
CA ILE A 144 -17.37 -8.22 1.21
C ILE A 144 -17.98 -9.51 1.74
N ALA A 145 -18.96 -10.06 1.03
CA ALA A 145 -19.56 -11.36 1.33
C ALA A 145 -18.58 -12.49 0.95
N ALA A 146 -17.43 -12.54 1.64
CA ALA A 146 -16.35 -13.50 1.47
C ALA A 146 -15.79 -13.87 2.86
N PRO A 147 -16.18 -15.01 3.44
CA PRO A 147 -15.83 -15.33 4.81
C PRO A 147 -14.36 -15.76 4.96
N LYS A 148 -13.73 -15.36 6.08
CA LYS A 148 -12.30 -15.64 6.36
C LYS A 148 -11.95 -17.13 6.30
N ARG A 149 -12.82 -18.01 6.79
CA ARG A 149 -12.58 -19.46 6.86
C ARG A 149 -13.64 -20.22 6.04
N TYR A 150 -13.80 -19.82 4.79
CA TYR A 150 -14.78 -20.42 3.91
C TYR A 150 -14.46 -21.89 3.57
N MET A 151 -15.45 -22.75 3.76
CA MET A 151 -15.47 -24.12 3.26
C MET A 151 -16.81 -24.36 2.58
N LEU A 152 -16.80 -25.03 1.43
CA LEU A 152 -18.02 -25.38 0.70
C LEU A 152 -18.88 -26.35 1.52
N SER A 153 -20.16 -26.01 1.72
CA SER A 153 -21.12 -27.02 2.20
C SER A 153 -21.38 -28.08 1.15
N ASP A 154 -21.96 -29.21 1.57
CA ASP A 154 -22.33 -30.27 0.64
C ASP A 154 -23.42 -29.84 -0.36
N ALA A 155 -24.29 -28.90 0.04
CA ALA A 155 -25.28 -28.30 -0.86
C ALA A 155 -24.60 -27.47 -1.96
N ALA A 156 -23.62 -26.61 -1.60
CA ALA A 156 -22.88 -25.84 -2.60
C ALA A 156 -22.02 -26.73 -3.49
N LYS A 157 -21.42 -27.80 -2.95
CA LYS A 157 -20.69 -28.79 -3.77
C LYS A 157 -21.59 -29.46 -4.81
N ALA A 158 -22.81 -29.82 -4.43
CA ALA A 158 -23.79 -30.44 -5.33
C ALA A 158 -24.24 -29.45 -6.41
N LEU A 159 -24.54 -28.20 -6.03
CA LEU A 159 -24.91 -27.13 -6.96
C LEU A 159 -23.81 -26.84 -7.99
N ILE A 160 -22.55 -26.71 -7.54
CA ILE A 160 -21.41 -26.52 -8.43
C ILE A 160 -21.22 -27.74 -9.34
N LYS A 161 -21.41 -28.96 -8.82
CA LYS A 161 -21.30 -30.18 -9.62
C LYS A 161 -22.33 -30.21 -10.75
N GLU A 162 -23.59 -29.93 -10.44
CA GLU A 162 -24.65 -29.86 -11.45
C GLU A 162 -24.33 -28.81 -12.51
N TRP A 163 -23.92 -27.61 -12.09
CA TRP A 163 -23.55 -26.53 -13.01
C TRP A 163 -22.31 -26.85 -13.85
N VAL A 164 -21.30 -27.53 -13.33
CA VAL A 164 -20.11 -27.92 -14.12
C VAL A 164 -20.46 -28.96 -15.18
N LEU A 165 -21.45 -29.83 -14.89
CA LEU A 165 -21.87 -30.93 -15.76
C LEU A 165 -22.95 -30.52 -16.78
N SER A 166 -23.71 -29.45 -16.54
CA SER A 166 -24.55 -28.87 -17.59
C SER A 166 -23.68 -28.45 -18.79
N ASN A 167 -24.20 -28.57 -20.00
CA ASN A 167 -23.43 -28.47 -21.25
C ASN A 167 -23.08 -27.01 -21.62
N ASN A 168 -22.43 -26.32 -20.67
CA ASN A 168 -22.36 -24.87 -20.49
C ASN A 168 -21.94 -24.07 -21.74
N GLU A 169 -22.91 -23.35 -22.30
CA GLU A 169 -22.65 -22.21 -23.18
C GLU A 169 -21.83 -21.13 -22.43
N PRO A 170 -21.02 -20.35 -23.16
CA PRO A 170 -20.41 -19.14 -22.61
C PRO A 170 -21.48 -18.24 -21.97
N LEU A 171 -21.16 -17.59 -20.84
CA LEU A 171 -22.02 -16.59 -20.15
C LEU A 171 -23.09 -17.12 -19.20
N GLN A 172 -23.11 -18.41 -18.84
CA GLN A 172 -23.99 -18.87 -17.76
C GLN A 172 -23.45 -18.47 -16.39
N HIS A 173 -24.29 -17.84 -15.57
CA HIS A 173 -23.97 -17.42 -14.21
C HIS A 173 -24.47 -18.46 -13.20
N LEU A 174 -23.62 -18.84 -12.25
CA LEU A 174 -23.99 -19.60 -11.07
C LEU A 174 -23.91 -18.70 -9.85
N ARG A 175 -25.01 -18.56 -9.13
CA ARG A 175 -25.02 -17.85 -7.84
C ARG A 175 -24.86 -18.85 -6.71
N VAL A 176 -23.86 -18.64 -5.86
CA VAL A 176 -23.62 -19.43 -4.64
C VAL A 176 -23.84 -18.51 -3.44
N GLU A 177 -24.83 -18.86 -2.62
CA GLU A 177 -25.15 -18.15 -1.38
C GLU A 177 -25.06 -19.12 -0.21
N GLU A 178 -24.16 -18.82 0.72
CA GLU A 178 -23.95 -19.57 1.96
C GLU A 178 -23.77 -18.60 3.12
N SER A 179 -23.59 -19.13 4.34
CA SER A 179 -23.35 -18.30 5.52
C SER A 179 -22.13 -17.40 5.33
N GLY A 180 -22.38 -16.10 5.14
CA GLY A 180 -21.36 -15.07 4.92
C GLY A 180 -20.73 -15.04 3.53
N LEU A 181 -21.09 -15.94 2.61
CA LEU A 181 -20.66 -15.93 1.20
C LEU A 181 -21.85 -15.60 0.29
N CYS A 182 -21.67 -14.63 -0.59
CA CYS A 182 -22.56 -14.42 -1.73
C CYS A 182 -21.71 -14.08 -2.95
N VAL A 183 -21.64 -15.00 -3.89
CA VAL A 183 -20.79 -14.90 -5.07
C VAL A 183 -21.52 -15.36 -6.32
N GLU A 184 -21.43 -14.56 -7.37
CA GLU A 184 -21.84 -14.94 -8.72
C GLU A 184 -20.60 -15.41 -9.50
N ILE A 185 -20.70 -16.57 -10.14
CA ILE A 185 -19.62 -17.24 -10.85
C ILE A 185 -19.99 -17.28 -12.31
N GLU A 186 -19.11 -16.77 -13.17
CA GLU A 186 -19.29 -16.77 -14.62
C GLU A 186 -18.17 -17.58 -15.26
N LYS A 187 -18.53 -18.47 -16.19
CA LYS A 187 -17.54 -19.16 -17.03
C LYS A 187 -17.21 -18.30 -18.25
N LYS A 188 -15.96 -17.85 -18.35
CA LYS A 188 -15.43 -17.07 -19.48
C LYS A 188 -14.89 -17.98 -20.59
N ASN A 189 -14.76 -17.43 -21.79
CA ASN A 189 -14.16 -18.13 -22.94
C ASN A 189 -12.62 -18.09 -22.96
N TYR A 190 -12.02 -17.37 -22.01
CA TYR A 190 -10.58 -17.22 -21.87
C TYR A 190 -10.17 -17.54 -20.45
N LYS A 191 -8.92 -18.02 -20.33
CA LYS A 191 -8.31 -18.34 -19.05
C LYS A 191 -8.19 -17.09 -18.19
N GLN A 192 -8.62 -17.19 -16.95
CA GLN A 192 -8.52 -16.13 -15.96
C GLN A 192 -7.15 -16.16 -15.29
N ILE A 193 -6.60 -14.97 -15.03
CA ILE A 193 -5.34 -14.81 -14.29
C ILE A 193 -5.70 -14.68 -12.81
N ARG A 194 -5.04 -15.47 -11.95
CA ARG A 194 -5.21 -15.38 -10.49
C ARG A 194 -4.99 -13.94 -10.02
N TYR A 195 -5.78 -13.49 -9.03
CA TYR A 195 -5.85 -12.11 -8.55
C TYR A 195 -6.53 -11.10 -9.49
N HIS A 196 -6.85 -11.51 -10.73
CA HIS A 196 -7.64 -10.74 -11.69
C HIS A 196 -8.95 -11.46 -12.08
N ASN A 197 -9.24 -12.59 -11.44
CA ASN A 197 -10.39 -13.43 -11.72
C ASN A 197 -11.59 -13.14 -10.80
N PHE A 198 -11.53 -12.08 -10.00
CA PHE A 198 -12.63 -11.72 -9.11
C PHE A 198 -12.82 -10.21 -9.02
N TRP A 199 -14.03 -9.80 -8.67
CA TRP A 199 -14.43 -8.39 -8.55
C TRP A 199 -15.48 -8.22 -7.46
N THR A 200 -15.55 -7.01 -6.90
CA THR A 200 -16.62 -6.57 -6.00
C THR A 200 -16.93 -5.10 -6.28
N SER A 201 -18.17 -4.69 -6.04
CA SER A 201 -18.57 -3.28 -6.14
C SER A 201 -18.06 -2.42 -4.96
N ARG A 202 -17.48 -3.05 -3.93
CA ARG A 202 -16.93 -2.36 -2.76
C ARG A 202 -15.74 -1.48 -3.21
N PRO A 203 -15.74 -0.17 -2.90
CA PRO A 203 -14.61 0.70 -3.18
C PRO A 203 -13.31 0.17 -2.56
N PRO A 204 -12.16 0.33 -3.24
CA PRO A 204 -10.87 -0.06 -2.70
C PRO A 204 -10.42 0.94 -1.64
N ARG A 205 -10.99 0.85 -0.44
CA ARG A 205 -10.62 1.62 0.75
C ARG A 205 -10.16 0.70 1.87
N VAL A 206 -9.53 1.28 2.89
CA VAL A 206 -9.20 0.57 4.13
C VAL A 206 -10.35 0.72 5.12
N TYR A 207 -10.78 -0.39 5.71
CA TYR A 207 -11.96 -0.45 6.59
C TYR A 207 -11.65 -0.91 8.02
N SER A 208 -10.41 -1.37 8.27
CA SER A 208 -9.94 -1.76 9.60
C SER A 208 -8.71 -0.93 9.97
N GLU A 209 -8.67 -0.45 11.21
CA GLU A 209 -7.54 0.31 11.74
C GLU A 209 -6.30 -0.56 11.99
N THR A 210 -6.48 -1.87 12.18
CA THR A 210 -5.41 -2.82 12.54
C THR A 210 -5.17 -3.91 11.48
N ASP A 211 -6.20 -4.30 10.72
CA ASP A 211 -6.12 -5.31 9.64
C ASP A 211 -5.92 -4.60 8.29
N ASN A 212 -4.74 -4.00 8.11
CA ASN A 212 -4.38 -3.25 6.90
C ASN A 212 -2.85 -3.21 6.66
N PRO A 213 -2.41 -2.93 5.41
CA PRO A 213 -0.98 -2.91 5.07
C PRO A 213 -0.14 -1.91 5.85
N ILE A 214 -0.69 -0.72 6.14
CA ILE A 214 0.03 0.33 6.87
C ILE A 214 0.35 -0.17 8.28
N TYR A 215 -0.65 -0.66 9.02
CA TYR A 215 -0.46 -1.19 10.37
C TYR A 215 0.51 -2.38 10.40
N ASN A 216 0.42 -3.28 9.42
CA ASN A 216 1.31 -4.44 9.29
C ASN A 216 2.77 -4.01 9.06
N VAL A 217 3.01 -3.07 8.13
CA VAL A 217 4.35 -2.55 7.84
C VAL A 217 4.93 -1.81 9.06
N LEU A 218 4.13 -0.96 9.72
CA LEU A 218 4.55 -0.28 10.94
C LEU A 218 4.92 -1.27 12.06
N SER A 219 4.14 -2.34 12.22
CA SER A 219 4.41 -3.39 13.21
C SER A 219 5.69 -4.17 12.89
N GLN A 220 5.95 -4.45 11.61
CA GLN A 220 7.19 -5.10 11.17
C GLN A 220 8.41 -4.21 11.45
N LYS A 221 8.31 -2.92 11.13
CA LYS A 221 9.39 -1.94 11.29
C LYS A 221 9.70 -1.63 12.75
N LEU A 222 8.67 -1.55 13.60
CA LEU A 222 8.85 -1.46 15.05
C LEU A 222 9.78 -2.55 15.60
N SER A 223 9.68 -3.78 15.10
CA SER A 223 10.50 -4.90 15.58
C SER A 223 12.00 -4.77 15.27
N GLN A 224 12.40 -3.81 14.43
CA GLN A 224 13.82 -3.51 14.13
C GLN A 224 14.41 -2.50 15.12
N ILE A 225 13.60 -1.57 15.63
CA ILE A 225 14.04 -0.43 16.46
C ILE A 225 13.71 -0.57 17.94
N GLU A 226 12.93 -1.58 18.32
CA GLU A 226 12.54 -1.80 19.71
C GLU A 226 13.73 -2.03 20.65
N GLY A 227 14.85 -2.55 20.13
CA GLY A 227 16.10 -2.75 20.86
C GLY A 227 17.01 -1.51 20.92
N ALA A 228 16.49 -0.31 20.64
CA ALA A 228 17.29 0.91 20.65
C ALA A 228 17.92 1.17 22.03
N PRO A 229 19.15 1.71 22.07
CA PRO A 229 19.78 2.12 23.33
C PRO A 229 18.90 3.09 24.12
N GLU A 230 19.00 3.02 25.44
CA GLU A 230 18.29 3.96 26.32
C GLU A 230 18.64 5.40 25.95
N GLY A 231 17.62 6.27 25.90
CA GLY A 231 17.79 7.66 25.49
C GLY A 231 17.81 7.88 23.96
N THR A 232 17.58 6.86 23.14
CA THR A 232 17.44 7.03 21.67
C THR A 232 15.96 7.17 21.27
N TYR A 233 15.65 8.15 20.41
CA TYR A 233 14.32 8.26 19.81
C TYR A 233 14.11 7.21 18.72
N ARG A 234 12.95 6.56 18.72
CA ARG A 234 12.56 5.52 17.78
C ARG A 234 11.54 6.08 16.81
N ILE A 235 11.95 6.27 15.57
CA ILE A 235 11.14 6.93 14.55
C ILE A 235 10.92 5.99 13.36
N ILE A 236 9.69 5.93 12.87
CA ILE A 236 9.38 5.22 11.63
C ILE A 236 9.04 6.25 10.55
N PHE A 237 9.82 6.31 9.49
CA PHE A 237 9.52 7.06 8.28
C PHE A 237 8.70 6.20 7.32
N LEU A 238 7.51 6.68 6.96
CA LEU A 238 6.59 6.02 6.04
C LEU A 238 6.43 6.85 4.78
N SER A 239 6.89 6.36 3.63
CA SER A 239 6.74 7.08 2.37
C SER A 239 5.53 6.59 1.57
N GLU A 240 4.77 7.53 1.02
CA GLU A 240 3.71 7.26 0.04
C GLU A 240 4.32 6.95 -1.33
N ILE A 241 4.09 5.73 -1.84
CA ILE A 241 4.60 5.26 -3.15
C ILE A 241 3.49 4.66 -4.02
N GLY A 242 2.23 5.07 -3.80
CA GLY A 242 1.05 4.56 -4.46
C GLY A 242 -0.04 4.01 -3.53
N SER A 243 -0.15 4.59 -2.34
CA SER A 243 -1.17 4.32 -1.33
C SER A 243 -2.18 5.46 -1.29
N ARG A 244 -3.37 5.24 -1.84
CA ARG A 244 -4.50 6.18 -1.78
C ARG A 244 -4.88 6.53 -0.36
N THR A 245 -4.74 5.57 0.55
CA THR A 245 -5.04 5.80 1.97
C THR A 245 -4.06 6.82 2.60
N LEU A 246 -2.80 6.83 2.16
CA LEU A 246 -1.81 7.83 2.59
C LEU A 246 -1.92 9.14 1.80
N ASP A 247 -2.21 9.10 0.49
CA ASP A 247 -2.45 10.30 -0.34
C ASP A 247 -3.61 11.15 0.21
N GLU A 248 -4.65 10.50 0.77
CA GLU A 248 -5.76 11.17 1.43
C GLU A 248 -5.36 11.98 2.68
N LEU A 249 -4.18 11.79 3.29
CA LEU A 249 -3.64 12.69 4.34
C LEU A 249 -3.36 14.10 3.80
N GLY A 250 -3.26 14.26 2.49
CA GLY A 250 -3.12 15.54 1.81
C GLY A 250 -4.44 16.14 1.31
N ALA A 251 -5.55 15.41 1.38
CA ALA A 251 -6.82 15.79 0.75
C ALA A 251 -7.80 16.49 1.72
N PRO A 252 -8.51 17.55 1.28
CA PRO A 252 -9.31 18.39 2.17
C PRO A 252 -10.68 17.83 2.60
N PHE A 253 -11.17 16.70 2.06
CA PHE A 253 -12.52 16.22 2.36
C PHE A 253 -12.61 14.71 2.56
N PRO A 254 -12.67 14.22 3.82
CA PRO A 254 -13.06 12.84 4.10
C PRO A 254 -14.55 12.64 3.82
N ASN A 255 -14.90 11.47 3.29
CA ASN A 255 -16.28 11.09 3.01
C ASN A 255 -16.99 10.75 4.32
N VAL A 256 -17.87 11.63 4.83
CA VAL A 256 -18.40 11.58 6.21
C VAL A 256 -19.42 10.45 6.44
N ASN A 257 -19.99 9.87 5.38
CA ASN A 257 -21.14 8.96 5.46
C ASN A 257 -20.79 7.45 5.38
N GLU A 258 -19.51 7.08 5.45
CA GLU A 258 -19.05 5.69 5.40
C GLU A 258 -17.93 5.47 6.42
N ARG A 259 -17.97 4.38 7.19
CA ARG A 259 -16.87 4.05 8.11
C ARG A 259 -15.69 3.48 7.33
N ASN A 260 -14.71 4.31 7.02
CA ASN A 260 -13.38 3.87 6.59
C ASN A 260 -12.31 4.25 7.63
N ALA A 261 -11.25 3.45 7.69
CA ALA A 261 -10.08 3.75 8.49
C ALA A 261 -9.15 4.63 7.65
N THR A 262 -9.05 5.92 8.03
CA THR A 262 -8.10 6.84 7.41
C THR A 262 -6.68 6.51 7.87
N ALA A 263 -5.67 6.90 7.09
CA ALA A 263 -4.28 6.75 7.51
C ALA A 263 -4.00 7.37 8.89
N GLU A 264 -4.57 8.54 9.19
CA GLU A 264 -4.46 9.16 10.51
C GLU A 264 -5.01 8.25 11.61
N LYS A 265 -6.21 7.69 11.44
CA LYS A 265 -6.79 6.77 12.43
C LYS A 265 -5.93 5.52 12.61
N ILE A 266 -5.43 4.95 11.52
CA ILE A 266 -4.55 3.76 11.53
C ILE A 266 -3.26 4.04 12.29
N ILE A 267 -2.57 5.15 11.97
CA ILE A 267 -1.28 5.50 12.59
C ILE A 267 -1.47 5.87 14.06
N ARG A 268 -2.51 6.65 14.40
CA ARG A 268 -2.83 6.95 15.79
C ARG A 268 -3.19 5.70 16.58
N ARG A 269 -3.94 4.78 15.97
CA ARG A 269 -4.24 3.47 16.57
C ARG A 269 -2.97 2.68 16.84
N PHE A 270 -2.05 2.63 15.86
CA PHE A 270 -0.75 1.98 16.01
C PHE A 270 0.07 2.59 17.15
N LEU A 271 0.23 3.91 17.20
CA LEU A 271 0.94 4.59 18.30
C LEU A 271 0.31 4.30 19.66
N SER A 272 -1.02 4.31 19.75
CA SER A 272 -1.75 3.97 20.98
C SER A 272 -1.54 2.52 21.40
N ASP A 273 -1.58 1.56 20.46
CA ASP A 273 -1.39 0.13 20.75
C ASP A 273 0.08 -0.18 21.11
N LYS A 274 1.03 0.65 20.65
CA LYS A 274 2.49 0.49 20.82
C LYS A 274 3.10 1.60 21.67
N LYS A 275 2.31 2.18 22.57
CA LYS A 275 2.71 3.30 23.42
C LYS A 275 4.05 3.04 24.11
N GLY A 276 4.94 4.02 24.08
CA GLY A 276 6.28 3.93 24.65
C GLY A 276 7.27 3.00 23.94
N ARG A 277 6.87 2.31 22.85
CA ARG A 277 7.75 1.45 22.03
C ARG A 277 8.25 2.15 20.77
N VAL A 278 7.57 3.20 20.34
CA VAL A 278 7.88 4.07 19.20
C VAL A 278 7.49 5.48 19.58
N ASP A 279 8.34 6.44 19.25
CA ASP A 279 8.16 7.82 19.69
C ASP A 279 7.43 8.64 18.61
N ALA A 280 7.70 8.36 17.33
CA ALA A 280 7.02 9.01 16.21
C ALA A 280 6.90 8.14 14.95
N VAL A 281 5.83 8.39 14.19
CA VAL A 281 5.68 7.98 12.79
C VAL A 281 5.61 9.24 11.92
N VAL A 282 6.49 9.35 10.94
CA VAL A 282 6.53 10.48 10.00
C VAL A 282 6.14 9.99 8.61
N VAL A 283 5.09 10.55 8.04
CA VAL A 283 4.63 10.19 6.70
C VAL A 283 5.12 11.20 5.68
N PHE A 284 5.91 10.77 4.70
CA PHE A 284 6.34 11.58 3.56
C PHE A 284 5.39 11.39 2.39
N VAL A 285 4.67 12.45 2.01
CA VAL A 285 3.72 12.46 0.90
C VAL A 285 4.17 13.44 -0.20
N PRO A 286 4.06 13.06 -1.48
CA PRO A 286 4.34 13.98 -2.58
C PRO A 286 3.17 14.95 -2.78
N LYS A 287 3.46 16.26 -2.78
CA LYS A 287 2.48 17.33 -2.94
C LYS A 287 2.57 17.97 -4.33
N LYS A 288 1.41 18.36 -4.85
CA LYS A 288 1.26 19.02 -6.14
C LYS A 288 0.34 20.23 -6.01
N ASP A 289 0.93 21.42 -5.96
CA ASP A 289 0.20 22.67 -5.85
C ASP A 289 -0.08 23.25 -7.24
N TYR A 290 -1.36 23.34 -7.59
CA TYR A 290 -1.83 24.06 -8.76
C TYR A 290 -2.02 25.53 -8.40
N ARG A 291 -1.11 26.38 -8.87
CA ARG A 291 -1.31 27.84 -8.77
C ARG A 291 -2.31 28.25 -9.84
N LEU A 292 -3.29 29.08 -9.47
CA LEU A 292 -4.11 29.78 -10.46
C LEU A 292 -3.17 30.46 -11.47
N PHE A 293 -3.38 30.19 -12.76
CA PHE A 293 -2.61 30.72 -13.91
C PHE A 293 -1.23 30.11 -14.21
N SER A 294 -0.79 29.04 -13.52
CA SER A 294 0.41 28.29 -13.93
C SER A 294 0.05 27.01 -14.69
N GLN A 295 0.66 26.78 -15.86
CA GLN A 295 0.51 25.50 -16.57
C GLN A 295 1.34 24.38 -15.92
N GLU A 296 2.40 24.72 -15.18
CA GLU A 296 3.21 23.74 -14.48
C GLU A 296 2.87 23.69 -12.98
N PRO A 297 2.52 22.51 -12.46
CA PRO A 297 2.23 22.33 -11.04
C PRO A 297 3.52 22.36 -10.22
N LYS A 298 3.53 23.11 -9.11
CA LYS A 298 4.67 23.10 -8.18
C LYS A 298 4.65 21.79 -7.41
N ARG A 299 5.75 21.05 -7.47
CA ARG A 299 5.92 19.77 -6.75
C ARG A 299 6.79 19.98 -5.52
N SER A 300 6.46 19.30 -4.44
CA SER A 300 7.27 19.28 -3.21
C SER A 300 6.99 18.01 -2.41
N TRP A 301 7.77 17.77 -1.36
CA TRP A 301 7.41 16.80 -0.33
C TRP A 301 6.66 17.51 0.79
N LYS A 302 5.87 16.74 1.54
CA LYS A 302 5.29 17.12 2.82
C LYS A 302 5.46 15.95 3.79
N ALA A 303 5.99 16.23 4.96
CA ALA A 303 6.09 15.36 6.11
C ALA A 303 4.89 15.64 7.02
N VAL A 304 4.15 14.59 7.36
CA VAL A 304 3.06 14.63 8.34
C VAL A 304 3.48 13.80 9.54
N VAL A 305 3.55 14.42 10.71
CA VAL A 305 4.07 13.77 11.91
C VAL A 305 2.94 13.31 12.81
N PHE A 306 3.10 12.09 13.34
CA PHE A 306 2.29 11.53 14.40
C PHE A 306 3.23 11.11 15.53
N TRP A 307 3.09 11.69 16.70
CA TRP A 307 3.93 11.41 17.87
C TRP A 307 3.10 10.82 19.02
N ASP A 308 3.73 9.96 19.83
CA ASP A 308 3.18 9.53 21.12
C ASP A 308 3.28 10.69 22.12
N VAL A 309 4.47 11.28 22.23
CA VAL A 309 4.75 12.51 22.98
C VAL A 309 5.40 13.52 22.05
N GLU A 310 4.88 14.75 22.03
CA GLU A 310 5.42 15.82 21.19
C GLU A 310 6.91 16.01 21.46
N THR A 311 7.70 15.95 20.38
CA THR A 311 9.16 15.97 20.44
C THR A 311 9.69 17.28 19.85
N PRO A 312 10.22 18.19 20.68
CA PRO A 312 10.79 19.46 20.20
C PRO A 312 11.90 19.27 19.17
N GLY A 313 11.98 20.17 18.18
CA GLY A 313 13.02 20.16 17.15
C GLY A 313 12.79 19.19 15.98
N LEU A 314 11.96 18.15 16.14
CA LEU A 314 11.69 17.19 15.06
C LEU A 314 11.12 17.86 13.81
N LEU A 315 10.16 18.77 13.97
CA LEU A 315 9.55 19.48 12.83
C LEU A 315 10.56 20.28 12.02
N ASP A 316 11.55 20.91 12.65
CA ASP A 316 12.56 21.70 11.95
C ASP A 316 13.53 20.81 11.17
N SER A 317 13.92 19.68 11.76
CA SER A 317 14.69 18.65 11.07
C SER A 317 13.93 18.05 9.88
N LEU A 318 12.63 17.82 10.03
CA LEU A 318 11.80 17.33 8.93
C LEU A 318 11.66 18.35 7.79
N ARG A 319 11.55 19.66 8.10
CA ARG A 319 11.60 20.71 7.08
C ARG A 319 12.93 20.73 6.32
N LYS A 320 14.05 20.48 7.00
CA LYS A 320 15.35 20.32 6.34
C LYS A 320 15.35 19.10 5.41
N ILE A 321 14.85 17.96 5.88
CA ILE A 321 14.72 16.74 5.05
C ILE A 321 13.84 17.00 3.82
N GLU A 322 12.66 17.62 3.98
CA GLU A 322 11.76 17.98 2.89
C GLU A 322 12.45 18.87 1.84
N ALA A 323 13.25 19.85 2.28
CA ALA A 323 13.95 20.77 1.41
C ALA A 323 15.14 20.12 0.68
N THR A 324 15.79 19.15 1.31
CA THR A 324 16.91 18.40 0.73
C THR A 324 16.43 17.37 -0.27
N LEU A 325 15.31 16.68 0.00
CA LEU A 325 14.78 15.61 -0.85
C LEU A 325 14.61 16.05 -2.31
N PRO A 326 15.03 15.23 -3.30
CA PRO A 326 14.81 15.56 -4.70
C PRO A 326 13.31 15.66 -5.01
N LEU A 327 12.92 16.57 -5.91
CA LEU A 327 11.51 16.73 -6.25
C LEU A 327 10.90 15.44 -6.85
N PRO A 328 9.68 15.05 -6.45
CA PRO A 328 9.04 13.85 -6.95
C PRO A 328 8.66 13.98 -8.43
N ARG A 329 8.92 12.93 -9.23
CA ARG A 329 8.53 12.91 -10.65
C ARG A 329 7.07 12.55 -10.90
N PHE A 330 6.41 11.85 -9.98
CA PHE A 330 5.04 11.38 -10.17
C PHE A 330 4.23 11.51 -8.87
N ASN A 331 2.93 11.82 -8.99
CA ASN A 331 1.91 11.46 -8.00
C ASN A 331 1.19 10.23 -8.58
N TRP A 332 1.17 9.13 -7.84
CA TRP A 332 0.71 7.83 -8.32
C TRP A 332 -0.76 7.84 -8.78
N LEU A 333 -1.61 8.66 -8.16
CA LEU A 333 -3.04 8.75 -8.49
C LEU A 333 -3.39 9.77 -9.58
N SER A 334 -2.44 10.62 -10.01
CA SER A 334 -2.68 11.55 -11.14
C SER A 334 -2.46 10.89 -12.51
N GLY A 335 -2.05 9.62 -12.55
CA GLY A 335 -1.74 8.85 -13.75
C GLY A 335 -2.84 7.89 -14.20
N ALA A 336 -4.01 7.89 -13.57
CA ALA A 336 -5.18 7.24 -14.14
C ALA A 336 -5.56 7.99 -15.42
N VAL A 337 -5.17 7.41 -16.55
CA VAL A 337 -5.66 7.75 -17.89
C VAL A 337 -7.16 8.03 -17.76
N PRO A 338 -7.67 9.20 -18.20
CA PRO A 338 -9.11 9.31 -18.37
C PRO A 338 -9.46 8.21 -19.36
N LEU A 339 -10.21 7.20 -18.91
CA LEU A 339 -10.93 6.28 -19.78
C LEU A 339 -11.54 7.19 -20.84
N GLN A 340 -10.96 7.17 -22.05
CA GLN A 340 -11.53 7.86 -23.17
C GLN A 340 -12.90 7.23 -23.31
N ALA A 341 -13.92 7.93 -22.81
CA ALA A 341 -15.29 7.69 -23.15
C ALA A 341 -15.29 7.68 -24.68
N GLY A 342 -15.48 6.49 -25.24
CA GLY A 342 -15.56 6.29 -26.67
C GLY A 342 -16.62 7.24 -27.18
N ARG A 343 -16.19 8.36 -27.77
CA ARG A 343 -17.05 9.13 -28.66
C ARG A 343 -17.27 8.22 -29.86
N LEU A 344 -18.37 7.49 -29.80
CA LEU A 344 -19.10 7.03 -30.97
C LEU A 344 -19.16 8.23 -31.93
N ARG A 345 -18.34 8.17 -32.98
CA ARG A 345 -18.51 9.05 -34.13
C ARG A 345 -19.84 8.64 -34.76
N SER A 346 -20.88 9.42 -34.51
CA SER A 346 -22.05 9.42 -35.37
C SER A 346 -21.58 9.81 -36.77
N GLY A 347 -21.62 8.84 -37.69
CA GLY A 347 -21.44 9.09 -39.10
C GLY A 347 -22.60 9.94 -39.60
N ALA A 348 -22.35 11.22 -39.82
CA ALA A 348 -23.19 12.02 -40.70
C ALA A 348 -22.84 11.60 -42.13
N ALA A 349 -23.69 10.74 -42.71
CA ALA A 349 -23.74 10.50 -44.13
C ALA A 349 -24.04 11.83 -44.84
N ARG A 350 -23.11 12.30 -45.68
CA ARG A 350 -23.43 13.20 -46.78
C ARG A 350 -23.72 12.33 -48.00
N MET A 351 -24.96 12.41 -48.48
CA MET A 351 -25.35 11.98 -49.81
C MET A 351 -24.53 12.74 -50.85
N VAL A 352 -23.90 12.00 -51.76
CA VAL A 352 -24.18 12.09 -53.20
C VAL A 352 -24.48 10.68 -53.66
#